data_AF-A0AAD6EPN1-F1
#
_entry.id   AF-A0AAD6EPN1-F1
#
_cell.length_a   1.000
_cell.length_b   1.000
_cell.length_c   1.000
_cell.angle_alpha   90.00
_cell.angle_beta   90.00
_cell.angle_gamma   90.00
#
_symmetry.space_group_name_H-M   'P 1'
#
loop_
_entity.id
_entity.type
_entity.pdbx_description
1 polymer ?
#
loop_
_entity_poly.entity_id
_entity_poly.type
_entity_poly.pdbx_seq_one_letter_code
_entity_poly.pdbx_strand_id
1 'polypeptide(L)'
;MAEIPTSDYPTIDPTSFDLIVSGTGLSASLLAAAASVAGKSVLHIDPNSFYGSHFSSLPLPSFLSYISSASSSPNLYSDVETSSESLPEPSRSFLVDLVGPRLLYCSDETVDLLLRSGASHHVEFKSVDSSLVYWDGKLCSVPDSRQAIFKDKSLGLAEKSQMMKFFKLVQSHIALTRSGTTVESGEEAGVMIPEEDLEMPFVEFLKKQRLPPKIRALVLYAIAMADYEQDNGDSCKMVVSTREGIETISLYTSSIGRFANAIGAFIYPMYGHGELPQAFCRCAAVKGALYVLRMPVIDILTDMESNKYIGVRLASGQEIFSSQLVLDPSYEIPASLSPRENIVSSNLSSYVARGVCITNRSLELNSANILLVFPPKSLHQEQLTAVRALQISANVAVCPSGFFIVHLSTPCEDAALGKEYITSAMKALFNSRELPAESVEAQTKEEGESVEAPTQEEGETKPTLLWSCAFVQELREASYDGAASICPMPDANLDFRNILSTTRKLFQNMYPGEEFIPQNSAPDNIDDDADEGSPE
;
A
#
# COMPACT_ATOMS: atom_id res chain seq x y z
N MET A 1 -33.69 -24.97 -12.12
CA MET A 1 -32.29 -25.22 -11.72
C MET A 1 -31.59 -25.79 -12.93
N ALA A 2 -30.80 -24.96 -13.62
CA ALA A 2 -29.90 -25.47 -14.65
C ALA A 2 -28.70 -26.10 -13.92
N GLU A 3 -28.40 -27.36 -14.23
CA GLU A 3 -27.23 -28.06 -13.70
C GLU A 3 -25.97 -27.31 -14.14
N ILE A 4 -25.18 -26.86 -13.16
CA ILE A 4 -23.84 -26.33 -13.38
C ILE A 4 -22.97 -27.55 -13.77
N PRO A 5 -22.24 -27.53 -14.90
CA PRO A 5 -21.44 -28.67 -15.32
C PRO A 5 -20.38 -28.99 -14.25
N THR A 6 -20.41 -30.22 -13.71
CA THR A 6 -19.59 -30.69 -12.60
C THR A 6 -18.16 -31.12 -13.01
N SER A 7 -17.64 -30.77 -14.19
CA SER A 7 -16.45 -31.45 -14.75
C SER A 7 -15.10 -30.70 -14.74
N ASP A 8 -14.99 -29.46 -14.22
CA ASP A 8 -13.76 -28.66 -14.39
C ASP A 8 -12.96 -28.37 -13.11
N TYR A 9 -13.37 -28.89 -11.96
CA TYR A 9 -12.68 -28.67 -10.68
C TYR A 9 -11.76 -29.83 -10.29
N PRO A 10 -10.52 -29.57 -9.81
CA PRO A 10 -9.64 -30.62 -9.32
C PRO A 10 -10.20 -31.24 -8.04
N THR A 11 -10.03 -32.56 -7.87
CA THR A 11 -10.32 -33.23 -6.60
C THR A 11 -9.26 -32.89 -5.57
N ILE A 12 -9.69 -32.43 -4.41
CA ILE A 12 -8.83 -32.12 -3.26
C ILE A 12 -8.77 -33.34 -2.33
N ASP A 13 -7.55 -33.79 -2.00
CA ASP A 13 -7.21 -34.83 -1.02
C ASP A 13 -5.96 -34.39 -0.25
N PRO A 14 -5.92 -34.40 1.09
CA PRO A 14 -6.95 -34.85 2.04
C PRO A 14 -8.20 -33.96 2.08
N THR A 15 -9.28 -34.43 2.70
CA THR A 15 -10.51 -33.65 2.95
C THR A 15 -10.56 -32.98 4.33
N SER A 16 -9.48 -33.07 5.11
CA SER A 16 -9.38 -32.44 6.43
C SER A 16 -8.05 -31.70 6.54
N PHE A 17 -8.14 -30.46 7.02
CA PHE A 17 -7.01 -29.56 7.25
C PHE A 17 -7.16 -28.89 8.61
N ASP A 18 -6.06 -28.42 9.19
CA ASP A 18 -6.07 -27.61 10.42
C ASP A 18 -6.56 -26.18 10.14
N LEU A 19 -6.33 -25.70 8.91
CA LEU A 19 -6.71 -24.37 8.44
C LEU A 19 -7.20 -24.40 6.99
N ILE A 20 -8.33 -23.75 6.75
CA ILE A 20 -8.79 -23.39 5.40
C ILE A 20 -8.66 -21.88 5.25
N VAL A 21 -8.00 -21.42 4.20
CA VAL A 21 -7.86 -20.02 3.83
C VAL A 21 -8.54 -19.80 2.48
N SER A 22 -9.55 -18.93 2.42
CA SER A 22 -10.25 -18.55 1.19
C SER A 22 -9.90 -17.12 0.80
N GLY A 23 -9.03 -17.01 -0.19
CA GLY A 23 -8.49 -15.80 -0.76
C GLY A 23 -7.00 -15.64 -0.50
N THR A 24 -6.29 -15.19 -1.52
CA THR A 24 -4.82 -15.11 -1.54
C THR A 24 -4.30 -13.69 -1.33
N GLY A 25 -5.06 -12.83 -0.63
CA GLY A 25 -4.62 -11.51 -0.22
C GLY A 25 -3.37 -11.56 0.68
N LEU A 26 -2.73 -10.40 0.89
CA LEU A 26 -1.49 -10.33 1.68
C LEU A 26 -1.65 -10.91 3.09
N SER A 27 -2.70 -10.50 3.81
CA SER A 27 -2.99 -10.98 5.17
C SER A 27 -3.25 -12.50 5.19
N ALA A 28 -4.02 -13.00 4.22
CA ALA A 28 -4.38 -14.41 4.12
C ALA A 28 -3.17 -15.29 3.77
N SER A 29 -2.31 -14.83 2.85
CA SER A 29 -1.03 -15.48 2.52
C SER A 29 -0.03 -15.48 3.67
N LEU A 30 0.03 -14.40 4.45
CA LEU A 30 0.81 -14.34 5.69
C LEU A 30 0.31 -15.34 6.74
N LEU A 31 -1.00 -15.43 6.95
CA LEU A 31 -1.60 -16.41 7.89
C LEU A 31 -1.35 -17.85 7.43
N ALA A 32 -1.50 -18.12 6.13
CA ALA A 32 -1.20 -19.44 5.56
C ALA A 32 0.28 -19.80 5.76
N ALA A 33 1.20 -18.87 5.50
CA ALA A 33 2.63 -19.07 5.71
C ALA A 33 2.95 -19.31 7.20
N ALA A 34 2.42 -18.49 8.09
CA ALA A 34 2.62 -18.63 9.54
C ALA A 34 2.09 -19.97 10.07
N ALA A 35 0.88 -20.38 9.66
CA ALA A 35 0.31 -21.66 10.10
C ALA A 35 1.10 -22.86 9.54
N SER A 36 1.54 -22.79 8.29
CA SER A 36 2.37 -23.85 7.69
C SER A 36 3.72 -23.97 8.39
N VAL A 37 4.34 -22.84 8.77
CA VAL A 37 5.57 -22.83 9.58
C VAL A 37 5.34 -23.42 10.98
N ALA A 38 4.17 -23.19 11.58
CA ALA A 38 3.75 -23.81 12.83
C ALA A 38 3.32 -25.29 12.68
N GLY A 39 3.59 -25.92 11.52
CA GLY A 39 3.31 -27.33 11.26
C GLY A 39 1.84 -27.67 11.05
N LYS A 40 0.97 -26.67 10.79
CA LYS A 40 -0.44 -26.89 10.49
C LYS A 40 -0.62 -27.30 9.03
N SER A 41 -1.54 -28.22 8.77
CA SER A 41 -2.01 -28.54 7.42
C SER A 41 -2.92 -27.41 6.91
N VAL A 42 -2.57 -26.81 5.78
CA VAL A 42 -3.28 -25.65 5.24
C VAL A 42 -3.83 -25.95 3.85
N LEU A 43 -5.13 -25.73 3.67
CA LEU A 43 -5.75 -25.61 2.35
C LEU A 43 -5.95 -24.12 2.04
N HIS A 44 -5.33 -23.63 0.99
CA HIS A 44 -5.42 -22.25 0.55
C HIS A 44 -6.07 -22.16 -0.84
N ILE A 45 -7.32 -21.70 -0.87
CA ILE A 45 -8.14 -21.61 -2.07
C ILE A 45 -8.43 -20.15 -2.43
N ASP A 46 -8.70 -19.88 -3.69
CA ASP A 46 -9.14 -18.55 -4.15
C ASP A 46 -10.18 -18.72 -5.27
N PRO A 47 -11.31 -18.01 -5.25
CA PRO A 47 -12.24 -18.02 -6.38
C PRO A 47 -11.68 -17.33 -7.64
N ASN A 48 -10.73 -16.41 -7.51
CA ASN A 48 -10.10 -15.76 -8.65
C ASN A 48 -9.18 -16.72 -9.41
N SER A 49 -8.90 -16.36 -10.67
CA SER A 49 -7.91 -17.04 -11.50
C SER A 49 -6.48 -16.55 -11.30
N PHE A 50 -6.27 -15.61 -10.38
CA PHE A 50 -5.00 -14.95 -10.08
C PHE A 50 -4.80 -14.82 -8.56
N TYR A 51 -3.57 -14.57 -8.14
CA TYR A 51 -3.21 -14.36 -6.73
C TYR A 51 -3.37 -12.90 -6.29
N GLY A 52 -3.54 -12.71 -4.99
CA GLY A 52 -3.35 -11.43 -4.32
C GLY A 52 -4.63 -10.70 -3.94
N SER A 53 -5.80 -11.14 -4.38
CA SER A 53 -7.09 -10.47 -4.12
C SER A 53 -6.97 -8.94 -4.35
N HIS A 54 -7.29 -8.12 -3.34
CA HIS A 54 -7.17 -6.65 -3.37
C HIS A 54 -5.73 -6.10 -3.35
N PHE A 55 -4.71 -6.94 -3.18
CA PHE A 55 -3.30 -6.60 -3.35
C PHE A 55 -2.76 -6.96 -4.74
N SER A 56 -3.59 -7.51 -5.64
CA SER A 56 -3.15 -7.92 -6.97
C SER A 56 -2.73 -6.74 -7.85
N SER A 57 -1.77 -7.02 -8.73
CA SER A 57 -1.34 -6.15 -9.83
C SER A 57 -1.88 -6.74 -11.12
N LEU A 58 -2.84 -6.06 -11.74
CA LEU A 58 -3.61 -6.63 -12.85
C LEU A 58 -3.32 -5.90 -14.17
N PRO A 59 -3.32 -6.60 -15.32
CA PRO A 59 -3.38 -5.96 -16.63
C PRO A 59 -4.50 -4.91 -16.68
N LEU A 60 -4.27 -3.73 -17.26
CA LEU A 60 -5.26 -2.63 -17.25
C LEU A 60 -6.70 -3.04 -17.62
N PRO A 61 -6.96 -3.86 -18.67
CA PRO A 61 -8.31 -4.32 -18.96
C PRO A 61 -8.90 -5.22 -17.86
N SER A 62 -8.08 -6.07 -17.24
CA SER A 62 -8.48 -6.95 -16.14
C SER A 62 -8.74 -6.17 -14.86
N PHE A 63 -7.92 -5.15 -14.57
CA PHE A 63 -8.14 -4.21 -13.47
C PHE A 63 -9.51 -3.55 -13.57
N LEU A 64 -9.84 -2.98 -14.74
CA LEU A 64 -11.15 -2.33 -14.95
C LEU A 64 -12.29 -3.31 -14.85
N SER A 65 -12.17 -4.47 -15.50
CA SER A 65 -13.17 -5.53 -15.38
C SER A 65 -13.38 -5.92 -13.91
N TYR A 66 -12.31 -6.02 -13.11
CA TYR A 66 -12.38 -6.41 -11.71
C TYR A 66 -13.15 -5.37 -10.88
N ILE A 67 -12.74 -4.10 -10.91
CA ILE A 67 -13.40 -3.04 -10.12
C ILE A 67 -14.83 -2.75 -10.60
N SER A 68 -15.13 -2.94 -11.89
CA SER A 68 -16.49 -2.80 -12.41
C SER A 68 -17.38 -4.01 -12.11
N SER A 69 -16.83 -5.24 -12.12
CA SER A 69 -17.59 -6.46 -11.79
C SER A 69 -17.92 -6.58 -10.31
N ALA A 70 -17.02 -6.09 -9.45
CA ALA A 70 -17.21 -5.95 -8.01
C ALA A 70 -18.27 -4.90 -7.62
N SER A 71 -19.02 -4.35 -8.59
CA SER A 71 -20.27 -3.62 -8.38
C SER A 71 -21.49 -4.55 -8.20
N SER A 72 -21.25 -5.87 -8.22
CA SER A 72 -22.23 -6.93 -7.95
C SER A 72 -21.87 -7.53 -6.58
N SER A 73 -22.84 -7.61 -5.67
CA SER A 73 -22.63 -7.77 -4.23
C SER A 73 -21.62 -8.85 -3.80
N PRO A 74 -20.74 -8.55 -2.81
CA PRO A 74 -20.60 -7.27 -2.10
C PRO A 74 -19.91 -6.18 -2.92
N ASN A 75 -20.50 -4.98 -2.90
CA ASN A 75 -20.03 -3.82 -3.68
C ASN A 75 -18.85 -3.13 -2.99
N LEU A 76 -17.70 -3.79 -2.97
CA LEU A 76 -16.49 -3.24 -2.33
C LEU A 76 -15.90 -2.07 -3.09
N TYR A 77 -16.15 -2.03 -4.40
CA TYR A 77 -15.78 -0.92 -5.26
C TYR A 77 -17.04 -0.27 -5.81
N SER A 78 -17.09 1.07 -5.75
CA SER A 78 -18.20 1.87 -6.26
C SER A 78 -17.68 3.09 -7.02
N ASP A 79 -18.62 3.80 -7.66
CA ASP A 79 -18.38 5.11 -8.28
C ASP A 79 -17.24 5.13 -9.31
N VAL A 80 -17.04 4.02 -10.01
CA VAL A 80 -16.01 3.87 -11.05
C VAL A 80 -16.27 4.84 -12.20
N GLU A 81 -15.31 5.72 -12.47
CA GLU A 81 -15.38 6.74 -13.51
C GLU A 81 -14.05 6.79 -14.28
N THR A 82 -14.12 6.65 -15.60
CA THR A 82 -12.95 6.66 -16.49
C THR A 82 -12.96 7.88 -17.39
N SER A 83 -11.79 8.44 -17.71
CA SER A 83 -11.67 9.60 -18.60
C SER A 83 -12.10 9.31 -20.05
N SER A 84 -12.00 8.05 -20.49
CA SER A 84 -12.39 7.60 -21.82
C SER A 84 -12.81 6.13 -21.79
N GLU A 85 -13.74 5.76 -22.68
CA GLU A 85 -14.15 4.35 -22.88
C GLU A 85 -13.04 3.50 -23.50
N SER A 86 -12.20 4.10 -24.34
CA SER A 86 -11.04 3.44 -24.93
C SER A 86 -9.86 3.42 -23.96
N LEU A 87 -9.17 2.28 -23.91
CA LEU A 87 -7.95 2.10 -23.13
C LEU A 87 -6.72 2.54 -23.94
N PRO A 88 -5.68 3.07 -23.26
CA PRO A 88 -4.42 3.38 -23.92
C PRO A 88 -3.71 2.10 -24.37
N GLU A 89 -3.16 2.10 -25.57
CA GLU A 89 -2.36 0.98 -26.09
C GLU A 89 -0.86 1.20 -25.84
N PRO A 90 -0.08 0.15 -25.46
CA PRO A 90 -0.50 -1.25 -25.31
C PRO A 90 -1.11 -1.59 -23.94
N SER A 91 -2.44 -1.74 -23.86
CA SER A 91 -3.19 -1.78 -22.59
C SER A 91 -2.82 -2.95 -21.68
N ARG A 92 -2.51 -4.11 -22.26
CA ARG A 92 -2.14 -5.34 -21.52
C ARG A 92 -0.73 -5.32 -20.92
N SER A 93 0.08 -4.34 -21.30
CA SER A 93 1.46 -4.21 -20.79
C SER A 93 1.54 -3.35 -19.53
N PHE A 94 0.41 -2.83 -19.05
CA PHE A 94 0.30 -2.12 -17.78
C PHE A 94 -0.15 -3.08 -16.68
N LEU A 95 0.56 -3.14 -15.57
CA LEU A 95 0.18 -3.81 -14.33
C LEU A 95 -0.25 -2.75 -13.32
N VAL A 96 -1.54 -2.70 -13.02
CA VAL A 96 -2.15 -1.70 -12.14
C VAL A 96 -2.39 -2.33 -10.77
N ASP A 97 -1.87 -1.69 -9.72
CA ASP A 97 -2.08 -2.14 -8.34
C ASP A 97 -3.46 -1.72 -7.85
N LEU A 98 -4.30 -2.69 -7.46
CA LEU A 98 -5.59 -2.39 -6.81
C LEU A 98 -5.42 -1.65 -5.48
N VAL A 99 -4.33 -1.95 -4.77
CA VAL A 99 -4.05 -1.44 -3.43
C VAL A 99 -3.47 -0.01 -3.40
N GLY A 100 -3.05 0.52 -4.56
CA GLY A 100 -2.17 1.68 -4.65
C GLY A 100 -2.73 2.98 -4.08
N PRO A 101 -1.89 4.00 -3.80
CA PRO A 101 -0.45 3.94 -3.61
C PRO A 101 -0.06 3.25 -2.29
N ARG A 102 0.95 2.39 -2.33
CA ARG A 102 1.64 1.82 -1.16
C ARG A 102 3.14 1.69 -1.38
N LEU A 103 3.91 1.68 -0.30
CA LEU A 103 5.36 1.58 -0.26
C LEU A 103 5.82 0.81 0.98
N LEU A 104 7.02 0.22 0.92
CA LEU A 104 7.68 -0.30 2.11
C LEU A 104 8.75 0.68 2.56
N TYR A 105 8.79 1.00 3.86
CA TYR A 105 9.99 1.60 4.44
C TYR A 105 11.15 0.61 4.34
N CYS A 106 12.37 1.08 4.03
CA CYS A 106 13.53 0.18 3.97
C CYS A 106 13.77 -0.53 5.32
N SER A 107 13.48 0.15 6.43
CA SER A 107 13.56 -0.39 7.80
C SER A 107 12.21 -0.86 8.36
N ASP A 108 11.24 -1.20 7.50
CA ASP A 108 9.93 -1.71 7.91
C ASP A 108 10.00 -3.14 8.48
N GLU A 109 9.13 -3.44 9.44
CA GLU A 109 8.96 -4.81 9.95
C GLU A 109 8.52 -5.79 8.84
N THR A 110 7.80 -5.32 7.84
CA THR A 110 7.42 -6.09 6.65
C THR A 110 8.64 -6.53 5.85
N VAL A 111 9.67 -5.70 5.75
CA VAL A 111 10.95 -6.06 5.12
C VAL A 111 11.68 -7.11 5.94
N ASP A 112 11.72 -6.95 7.26
CA ASP A 112 12.31 -7.95 8.16
C ASP A 112 11.55 -9.30 8.07
N LEU A 113 10.24 -9.26 7.86
CA LEU A 113 9.39 -10.44 7.67
C LEU A 113 9.67 -11.15 6.33
N LEU A 114 9.82 -10.40 5.24
CA LEU A 114 10.22 -10.92 3.93
C LEU A 114 11.58 -11.64 4.00
N LEU A 115 12.52 -11.07 4.74
CA LEU A 115 13.85 -11.67 4.95
C LEU A 115 13.75 -12.99 5.73
N ARG A 116 13.14 -13.00 6.92
CA ARG A 116 13.13 -14.20 7.77
C ARG A 116 12.25 -15.34 7.26
N SER A 117 11.23 -15.05 6.46
CA SER A 117 10.34 -16.06 5.85
C SER A 117 10.94 -16.70 4.59
N GLY A 118 12.00 -16.11 4.03
CA GLY A 118 12.52 -16.47 2.70
C GLY A 118 11.70 -15.90 1.53
N ALA A 119 10.62 -15.16 1.79
CA ALA A 119 9.79 -14.55 0.74
C ALA A 119 10.59 -13.52 -0.10
N SER A 120 11.61 -12.90 0.50
CA SER A 120 12.55 -12.01 -0.20
C SER A 120 13.29 -12.66 -1.38
N HIS A 121 13.41 -13.99 -1.44
CA HIS A 121 13.99 -14.68 -2.59
C HIS A 121 13.09 -14.68 -3.83
N HIS A 122 11.85 -14.17 -3.70
CA HIS A 122 10.84 -14.23 -4.75
C HIS A 122 10.38 -12.85 -5.23
N VAL A 123 10.89 -11.78 -4.62
CA VAL A 123 10.50 -10.40 -4.95
C VAL A 123 11.74 -9.52 -5.01
N GLU A 124 11.88 -8.81 -6.12
CA GLU A 124 12.90 -7.76 -6.26
C GLU A 124 12.28 -6.39 -5.98
N PHE A 125 13.10 -5.43 -5.57
CA PHE A 125 12.65 -4.09 -5.20
C PHE A 125 13.45 -3.01 -5.92
N LYS A 126 12.81 -1.86 -6.16
CA LYS A 126 13.48 -0.60 -6.54
C LYS A 126 13.18 0.50 -5.55
N SER A 127 14.10 1.45 -5.45
CA SER A 127 13.92 2.68 -4.68
C SER A 127 12.77 3.52 -5.23
N VAL A 128 12.14 4.27 -4.34
CA VAL A 128 11.50 5.55 -4.70
C VAL A 128 12.62 6.59 -4.77
N ASP A 129 12.67 7.34 -5.87
CA ASP A 129 13.78 8.25 -6.18
C ASP A 129 13.61 9.61 -5.53
N SER A 130 12.36 10.08 -5.42
CA SER A 130 12.03 11.44 -5.01
C SER A 130 10.75 11.49 -4.19
N SER A 131 10.72 12.40 -3.22
CA SER A 131 9.53 12.74 -2.45
C SER A 131 9.21 14.23 -2.63
N LEU A 132 7.97 14.51 -2.99
CA LEU A 132 7.46 15.83 -3.32
C LEU A 132 6.27 16.20 -2.43
N VAL A 133 6.09 17.49 -2.22
CA VAL A 133 4.88 18.08 -1.62
C VAL A 133 4.28 19.12 -2.57
N TYR A 134 2.96 19.16 -2.68
CA TYR A 134 2.27 20.25 -3.35
C TYR A 134 2.07 21.41 -2.37
N TRP A 135 2.67 22.55 -2.67
CA TRP A 135 2.65 23.73 -1.81
C TRP A 135 2.58 25.01 -2.65
N ASP A 136 1.67 25.92 -2.31
CA ASP A 136 1.45 27.19 -3.02
C ASP A 136 1.34 27.04 -4.55
N GLY A 137 0.62 26.01 -5.00
CA GLY A 137 0.38 25.75 -6.41
C GLY A 137 1.55 25.09 -7.16
N LYS A 138 2.61 24.66 -6.46
CA LYS A 138 3.83 24.11 -7.05
C LYS A 138 4.27 22.81 -6.39
N LEU A 139 4.94 21.95 -7.16
CA LEU A 139 5.63 20.79 -6.62
C LEU A 139 6.96 21.24 -6.00
N CYS A 140 7.19 20.85 -4.75
CA CYS A 140 8.41 21.15 -4.00
C CYS A 140 9.02 19.84 -3.50
N SER A 141 10.34 19.68 -3.63
CA SER A 141 11.04 18.53 -3.04
C SER A 141 10.93 18.54 -1.51
N VAL A 142 10.89 17.36 -0.90
CA VAL A 142 10.86 17.17 0.55
C VAL A 142 12.30 17.04 1.06
N PRO A 143 12.82 18.00 1.85
CA PRO A 143 14.18 17.95 2.37
C PRO A 143 14.24 17.06 3.61
N ASP A 144 14.43 15.76 3.38
CA ASP A 144 14.33 14.68 4.37
C ASP A 144 15.65 14.33 5.08
N SER A 145 16.76 14.91 4.63
CA SER A 145 18.10 14.67 5.17
C SER A 145 18.86 15.98 5.41
N ARG A 146 19.84 15.97 6.31
CA ARG A 146 20.70 17.15 6.57
C ARG A 146 21.30 17.72 5.27
N GLN A 147 21.69 16.84 4.34
CA GLN A 147 22.23 17.25 3.05
C GLN A 147 21.16 17.85 2.13
N ALA A 148 19.97 17.25 2.07
CA ALA A 148 18.84 17.77 1.30
C ALA A 148 18.40 19.16 1.82
N ILE A 149 18.26 19.30 3.14
CA ILE A 149 17.95 20.58 3.81
C ILE A 149 18.98 21.66 3.43
N PHE A 150 20.26 21.31 3.42
CA PHE A 150 21.31 22.27 3.06
C PHE A 150 21.22 22.68 1.58
N LYS A 151 20.97 21.73 0.68
CA LYS A 151 20.88 21.94 -0.78
C LYS A 151 19.59 22.63 -1.22
N ASP A 152 18.52 22.55 -0.45
CA ASP A 152 17.20 23.11 -0.79
C ASP A 152 17.26 24.63 -0.96
N LYS A 153 16.92 25.14 -2.16
CA LYS A 153 16.92 26.58 -2.45
C LYS A 153 15.59 27.26 -2.12
N SER A 154 14.54 26.49 -1.89
CA SER A 154 13.19 26.97 -1.54
C SER A 154 13.06 27.35 -0.07
N LEU A 155 14.03 26.97 0.77
CA LEU A 155 14.06 27.26 2.21
C LEU A 155 15.03 28.40 2.55
N GLY A 156 14.55 29.36 3.35
CA GLY A 156 15.36 30.42 3.94
C GLY A 156 16.31 29.90 5.03
N LEU A 157 17.36 30.67 5.35
CA LEU A 157 18.36 30.28 6.36
C LEU A 157 17.76 30.01 7.75
N ALA A 158 16.76 30.81 8.15
CA ALA A 158 16.06 30.62 9.42
C ALA A 158 15.30 29.29 9.46
N GLU A 159 14.60 28.95 8.37
CA GLU A 159 13.82 27.71 8.24
C GLU A 159 14.75 26.48 8.26
N LYS A 160 15.87 26.54 7.53
CA LYS A 160 16.91 25.49 7.56
C LYS A 160 17.45 25.28 8.97
N SER A 161 17.77 26.37 9.68
CA SER A 161 18.30 26.31 11.04
C SER A 161 17.30 25.67 12.02
N GLN A 162 16.02 26.07 11.94
CA GLN A 162 14.95 25.52 12.76
C GLN A 162 14.71 24.03 12.50
N MET A 163 14.65 23.63 11.22
CA MET A 163 14.46 22.24 10.85
C MET A 163 15.66 21.36 11.27
N MET A 164 16.88 21.86 11.10
CA MET A 164 18.09 21.18 11.59
C MET A 164 18.08 21.02 13.12
N LYS A 165 17.62 22.03 13.87
CA LYS A 165 17.49 21.95 15.33
C LYS A 165 16.44 20.90 15.72
N PHE A 166 15.30 20.87 15.04
CA PHE A 166 14.24 19.88 15.28
C PHE A 166 14.73 18.45 15.02
N PHE A 167 15.35 18.17 13.87
CA PHE A 167 15.86 16.83 13.59
C PHE A 167 16.97 16.39 14.54
N LYS A 168 17.83 17.32 15.01
CA LYS A 168 18.81 17.01 16.05
C LYS A 168 18.15 16.62 17.38
N LEU A 169 17.09 17.32 17.78
CA LEU A 169 16.32 16.99 18.98
C LEU A 169 15.72 15.58 18.86
N VAL A 170 15.06 15.28 17.74
CA VAL A 170 14.45 13.96 17.49
C VAL A 170 15.52 12.86 17.45
N GLN A 171 16.64 13.07 16.75
CA GLN A 171 17.75 12.10 16.71
C GLN A 171 18.35 11.85 18.10
N SER A 172 18.50 12.90 18.92
CA SER A 172 18.97 12.78 20.30
C SER A 172 18.02 11.94 21.14
N HIS A 173 16.71 12.20 21.06
CA HIS A 173 15.70 11.42 21.77
C HIS A 173 15.73 9.95 21.33
N ILE A 174 15.77 9.67 20.02
CA ILE A 174 15.82 8.29 19.49
C ILE A 174 17.06 7.53 19.98
N ALA A 175 18.23 8.17 19.97
CA ALA A 175 19.48 7.55 20.40
C ALA A 175 19.44 7.17 21.90
N LEU A 176 18.93 8.07 22.74
CA LEU A 176 18.80 7.82 24.18
C LEU A 176 17.81 6.68 24.46
N THR A 177 16.64 6.69 23.83
CA THR A 177 15.62 5.63 23.99
C THR A 177 16.15 4.25 23.59
N ARG A 178 16.96 4.15 22.52
CA ARG A 178 17.57 2.87 22.08
C ARG A 178 18.69 2.39 23.00
N SER A 179 19.46 3.29 23.59
CA SER A 179 20.60 2.94 24.45
C SER A 179 20.21 2.47 25.86
N GLY A 180 18.95 2.66 26.27
CA GLY A 180 18.45 2.30 27.61
C GLY A 180 19.19 3.01 28.75
N THR A 181 20.01 4.02 28.47
CA THR A 181 20.87 4.68 29.45
C THR A 181 20.23 6.01 29.88
N THR A 182 19.82 6.11 31.14
CA THR A 182 19.49 7.39 31.77
C THR A 182 20.79 8.17 31.95
N VAL A 183 20.96 9.28 31.22
CA VAL A 183 22.20 10.07 31.27
C VAL A 183 22.33 10.75 32.63
N GLU A 184 23.21 10.24 33.49
CA GLU A 184 23.77 11.01 34.59
C GLU A 184 24.72 12.07 34.01
N SER A 185 24.33 13.33 34.18
CA SER A 185 25.13 14.57 34.11
C SER A 185 26.59 14.46 33.64
N GLY A 186 26.80 14.76 32.35
CA GLY A 186 28.08 15.08 31.71
C GLY A 186 27.82 15.97 30.46
N GLU A 187 28.77 16.81 30.08
CA GLU A 187 28.59 18.04 29.27
C GLU A 187 28.17 17.89 27.79
N GLU A 188 27.76 16.70 27.34
CA GLU A 188 26.94 16.51 26.13
C GLU A 188 25.70 15.67 26.47
N ALA A 189 24.93 16.12 27.46
CA ALA A 189 23.64 15.51 27.80
C ALA A 189 22.70 15.63 26.59
N GLY A 190 22.45 14.52 25.90
CA GLY A 190 21.43 14.46 24.86
C GLY A 190 20.10 14.95 25.42
N VAL A 191 19.37 15.74 24.63
CA VAL A 191 18.05 16.25 25.03
C VAL A 191 17.02 15.15 24.78
N MET A 192 16.34 14.72 25.83
CA MET A 192 15.17 13.85 25.75
C MET A 192 13.91 14.72 25.66
N ILE A 193 12.98 14.32 24.81
CA ILE A 193 11.65 14.96 24.74
C ILE A 193 10.86 14.55 25.99
N PRO A 194 10.31 15.51 26.76
CA PRO A 194 9.54 15.22 27.97
C PRO A 194 8.32 14.35 27.70
N GLU A 195 7.90 13.53 28.67
CA GLU A 195 6.74 12.64 28.52
C GLU A 195 5.44 13.42 28.24
N GLU A 196 5.27 14.58 28.86
CA GLU A 196 4.14 15.50 28.59
C GLU A 196 4.09 15.96 27.13
N ASP A 197 5.25 16.10 26.50
CA ASP A 197 5.35 16.48 25.08
C ASP A 197 5.13 15.27 24.18
N LEU A 198 5.39 14.04 24.62
CA LEU A 198 5.15 12.83 23.82
C LEU A 198 3.65 12.53 23.67
N GLU A 199 2.85 12.82 24.71
CA GLU A 199 1.41 12.54 24.72
C GLU A 199 0.56 13.66 24.10
N MET A 200 1.14 14.85 23.88
CA MET A 200 0.40 15.94 23.24
C MET A 200 0.25 15.74 21.73
N PRO A 201 -0.75 16.39 21.08
CA PRO A 201 -0.89 16.35 19.62
C PRO A 201 0.39 16.81 18.92
N PHE A 202 0.83 16.05 17.91
CA PHE A 202 2.12 16.28 17.27
C PHE A 202 2.23 17.66 16.64
N VAL A 203 1.14 18.16 16.05
CA VAL A 203 1.06 19.53 15.51
C VAL A 203 1.35 20.61 16.55
N GLU A 204 0.91 20.42 17.79
CA GLU A 204 1.14 21.35 18.90
C GLU A 204 2.59 21.29 19.37
N PHE A 205 3.18 20.09 19.40
CA PHE A 205 4.62 19.95 19.62
C PHE A 205 5.44 20.65 18.53
N LEU A 206 5.08 20.50 17.26
CA LEU A 206 5.76 21.19 16.15
C LEU A 206 5.63 22.72 16.24
N LYS A 207 4.49 23.24 16.72
CA LYS A 207 4.30 24.67 17.05
C LYS A 207 5.18 25.09 18.24
N LYS A 208 5.28 24.27 19.29
CA LYS A 208 6.19 24.47 20.44
C LYS A 208 7.65 24.57 20.01
N GLN A 209 8.06 23.77 19.01
CA GLN A 209 9.38 23.85 18.37
C GLN A 209 9.56 25.06 17.44
N ARG A 210 8.54 25.91 17.29
CA ARG A 210 8.53 27.12 16.46
C ARG A 210 8.79 26.86 14.97
N LEU A 211 8.31 25.73 14.47
CA LEU A 211 8.43 25.40 13.05
C LEU A 211 7.43 26.22 12.21
N PRO A 212 7.87 26.82 11.08
CA PRO A 212 7.00 27.56 10.16
C PRO A 212 5.91 26.66 9.54
N PRO A 213 4.78 27.22 9.07
CA PRO A 213 3.67 26.45 8.51
C PRO A 213 4.08 25.44 7.42
N LYS A 214 4.88 25.87 6.43
CA LYS A 214 5.39 24.98 5.36
C LYS A 214 6.21 23.81 5.92
N ILE A 215 7.08 24.07 6.89
CA ILE A 215 7.92 23.03 7.52
C ILE A 215 7.07 22.07 8.36
N ARG A 216 6.07 22.57 9.09
CA ARG A 216 5.12 21.70 9.81
C ARG A 216 4.38 20.79 8.86
N ALA A 217 3.88 21.32 7.74
CA ALA A 217 3.19 20.53 6.73
C ALA A 217 4.10 19.44 6.12
N LEU A 218 5.36 19.77 5.80
CA LEU A 218 6.35 18.79 5.35
C LEU A 218 6.55 17.67 6.39
N VAL A 219 6.79 18.03 7.65
CA VAL A 219 7.03 17.04 8.72
C VAL A 219 5.79 16.18 8.97
N LEU A 220 4.59 16.78 9.03
CA LEU A 220 3.34 16.07 9.30
C LEU A 220 2.95 15.14 8.16
N TYR A 221 2.89 15.66 6.94
CA TYR A 221 2.21 14.98 5.84
C TYR A 221 3.18 14.22 4.91
N ALA A 222 4.43 14.68 4.77
CA ALA A 222 5.41 14.05 3.88
C ALA A 222 6.43 13.14 4.58
N ILE A 223 6.62 13.28 5.91
CA ILE A 223 7.54 12.43 6.69
C ILE A 223 6.77 11.56 7.69
N ALA A 224 5.96 12.17 8.55
CA ALA A 224 5.15 11.45 9.54
C ALA A 224 3.87 10.82 8.93
N MET A 225 3.57 11.13 7.67
CA MET A 225 2.47 10.54 6.90
C MET A 225 1.09 10.67 7.56
N ALA A 226 0.78 11.81 8.20
CA ALA A 226 -0.56 12.08 8.71
C ALA A 226 -1.60 12.11 7.56
N ASP A 227 -2.80 11.60 7.83
CA ASP A 227 -3.89 11.53 6.84
C ASP A 227 -4.85 12.72 6.89
N TYR A 228 -5.15 13.21 8.09
CA TYR A 228 -6.18 14.22 8.32
C TYR A 228 -5.56 15.56 8.72
N GLU A 229 -6.29 16.65 8.47
CA GLU A 229 -5.93 17.99 8.95
C GLU A 229 -5.72 18.00 10.47
N GLN A 230 -4.48 18.23 10.88
CA GLN A 230 -4.07 18.23 12.28
C GLN A 230 -4.28 19.59 12.96
N ASP A 231 -4.28 20.71 12.22
CA ASP A 231 -4.36 22.05 12.82
C ASP A 231 -5.75 22.41 13.40
N ASN A 232 -6.78 21.58 13.18
CA ASN A 232 -8.18 21.91 13.52
C ASN A 232 -8.71 21.27 14.84
N GLY A 233 -7.83 20.99 15.80
CA GLY A 233 -8.19 20.59 17.18
C GLY A 233 -9.25 19.49 17.25
N ASP A 234 -10.33 19.75 18.00
CA ASP A 234 -11.44 18.83 18.33
C ASP A 234 -12.20 18.24 17.13
N SER A 235 -11.98 18.76 15.92
CA SER A 235 -12.61 18.25 14.69
C SER A 235 -11.71 17.29 13.90
N CYS A 236 -10.46 17.10 14.32
CA CYS A 236 -9.55 16.16 13.70
C CYS A 236 -9.96 14.72 14.06
N LYS A 237 -10.34 13.95 13.04
CA LYS A 237 -10.80 12.56 13.22
C LYS A 237 -9.71 11.64 13.78
N MET A 238 -8.47 11.82 13.30
CA MET A 238 -7.34 10.98 13.68
C MET A 238 -6.15 11.90 14.00
N VAL A 239 -6.05 12.24 15.27
CA VAL A 239 -4.96 13.06 15.81
C VAL A 239 -3.72 12.19 15.94
N VAL A 240 -2.62 12.64 15.34
CA VAL A 240 -1.31 12.02 15.51
C VAL A 240 -0.69 12.53 16.81
N SER A 241 -0.39 11.62 17.74
CA SER A 241 0.36 11.96 18.96
C SER A 241 1.82 12.27 18.64
N THR A 242 2.49 13.04 19.50
CA THR A 242 3.91 13.35 19.29
C THR A 242 4.77 12.09 19.33
N ARG A 243 4.42 11.10 20.16
CA ARG A 243 5.05 9.77 20.17
C ARG A 243 4.97 9.09 18.81
N GLU A 244 3.78 8.95 18.23
CA GLU A 244 3.59 8.32 16.91
C GLU A 244 4.33 9.09 15.79
N GLY A 245 4.32 10.43 15.86
CA GLY A 245 5.06 11.28 14.94
C GLY A 245 6.57 11.05 15.01
N ILE A 246 7.13 10.96 16.22
CA ILE A 246 8.56 10.69 16.44
C ILE A 246 8.93 9.26 16.03
N GLU A 247 8.09 8.27 16.34
CA GLU A 247 8.30 6.88 15.94
C GLU A 247 8.32 6.74 14.41
N THR A 248 7.41 7.43 13.72
CA THR A 248 7.39 7.44 12.25
C THR A 248 8.61 8.16 11.67
N ILE A 249 9.04 9.29 12.26
CA ILE A 249 10.31 9.94 11.86
C ILE A 249 11.52 9.02 12.12
N SER A 250 11.51 8.27 13.22
CA SER A 250 12.55 7.30 13.55
C SER A 250 12.63 6.20 12.50
N LEU A 251 11.48 5.65 12.09
CA LEU A 251 11.38 4.66 11.01
C LEU A 251 11.88 5.24 9.67
N TYR A 252 11.40 6.44 9.30
CA TYR A 252 11.79 7.12 8.08
C TYR A 252 13.30 7.34 8.04
N THR A 253 13.87 7.96 9.07
CA THR A 253 15.31 8.27 9.14
C THR A 253 16.19 7.02 9.21
N SER A 254 15.72 5.95 9.85
CA SER A 254 16.42 4.66 9.87
C SER A 254 16.32 3.94 8.51
N SER A 255 15.40 4.34 7.63
CA SER A 255 15.22 3.74 6.30
C SER A 255 16.08 4.38 5.23
N ILE A 256 16.34 5.69 5.32
CA ILE A 256 17.19 6.41 4.37
C ILE A 256 18.59 5.77 4.31
N GLY A 257 18.99 5.36 3.10
CA GLY A 257 20.32 4.78 2.87
C GLY A 257 20.56 3.42 3.54
N ARG A 258 19.51 2.72 4.03
CA ARG A 258 19.66 1.36 4.58
C ARG A 258 20.18 0.38 3.53
N PHE A 259 19.73 0.52 2.28
CA PHE A 259 20.19 -0.31 1.16
C PHE A 259 21.05 0.51 0.21
N ALA A 260 22.18 -0.05 -0.25
CA ALA A 260 23.10 0.65 -1.16
C ALA A 260 22.42 1.11 -2.47
N ASN A 261 21.41 0.35 -2.92
CA ASN A 261 20.66 0.64 -4.15
C ASN A 261 19.35 1.43 -3.90
N ALA A 262 19.07 1.84 -2.65
CA ALA A 262 17.92 2.66 -2.30
C ALA A 262 18.36 3.88 -1.48
N ILE A 263 18.43 5.03 -2.15
CA ILE A 263 18.92 6.28 -1.55
C ILE A 263 17.84 6.86 -0.61
N GLY A 264 16.56 6.72 -0.96
CA GLY A 264 15.44 7.21 -0.16
C GLY A 264 15.03 6.27 0.98
N ALA A 265 13.96 6.64 1.67
CA ALA A 265 13.37 5.85 2.76
C ALA A 265 12.50 4.67 2.28
N PHE A 266 12.15 4.63 1.00
CA PHE A 266 11.12 3.72 0.48
C PHE A 266 11.60 2.84 -0.66
N ILE A 267 11.03 1.64 -0.71
CA ILE A 267 11.15 0.70 -1.82
C ILE A 267 9.77 0.23 -2.30
N TYR A 268 9.73 -0.21 -3.56
CA TYR A 268 8.55 -0.70 -4.25
C TYR A 268 8.88 -2.03 -4.98
N PRO A 269 8.00 -3.04 -4.95
CA PRO A 269 8.24 -4.34 -5.58
C PRO A 269 8.22 -4.25 -7.11
N MET A 270 9.20 -4.88 -7.77
CA MET A 270 9.16 -5.13 -9.22
C MET A 270 7.87 -5.89 -9.55
N TYR A 271 7.25 -5.58 -10.70
CA TYR A 271 5.97 -6.14 -11.17
C TYR A 271 4.73 -5.78 -10.32
N GLY A 272 4.90 -4.98 -9.27
CA GLY A 272 3.81 -4.42 -8.47
C GLY A 272 3.52 -5.20 -7.18
N HIS A 273 2.52 -4.73 -6.45
CA HIS A 273 2.21 -5.23 -5.11
C HIS A 273 1.69 -6.68 -5.07
N GLY A 274 1.23 -7.21 -6.21
CA GLY A 274 0.77 -8.59 -6.35
C GLY A 274 1.85 -9.63 -6.12
N GLU A 275 3.13 -9.26 -6.19
CA GLU A 275 4.24 -10.17 -5.93
C GLU A 275 4.40 -10.50 -4.44
N LEU A 276 4.01 -9.59 -3.54
CA LEU A 276 4.10 -9.81 -2.09
C LEU A 276 3.25 -10.99 -1.60
N PRO A 277 1.92 -11.04 -1.87
CA PRO A 277 1.11 -12.19 -1.48
C PRO A 277 1.55 -13.49 -2.16
N GLN A 278 2.02 -13.43 -3.42
CA GLN A 278 2.52 -14.61 -4.13
C GLN A 278 3.77 -15.19 -3.46
N ALA A 279 4.70 -14.33 -3.02
CA ALA A 279 5.90 -14.76 -2.32
C ALA A 279 5.57 -15.48 -1.01
N PHE A 280 4.64 -14.95 -0.21
CA PHE A 280 4.20 -15.64 1.01
C PHE A 280 3.38 -16.91 0.72
N CYS A 281 2.60 -16.92 -0.36
CA CYS A 281 1.93 -18.15 -0.79
C CYS A 281 2.95 -19.25 -1.12
N ARG A 282 4.05 -18.88 -1.78
CA ARG A 282 5.15 -19.80 -2.06
C ARG A 282 5.83 -20.28 -0.79
N CYS A 283 6.09 -19.41 0.18
CA CYS A 283 6.62 -19.81 1.49
C CYS A 283 5.74 -20.86 2.18
N ALA A 284 4.41 -20.67 2.16
CA ALA A 284 3.47 -21.64 2.70
C ALA A 284 3.49 -22.98 1.93
N ALA A 285 3.51 -22.92 0.59
CA ALA A 285 3.52 -24.11 -0.27
C ALA A 285 4.77 -24.97 -0.05
N VAL A 286 5.95 -24.35 0.12
CA VAL A 286 7.21 -25.05 0.46
C VAL A 286 7.10 -25.81 1.79
N LYS A 287 6.25 -25.36 2.71
CA LYS A 287 5.97 -26.01 4.00
C LYS A 287 4.76 -26.96 3.95
N GLY A 288 4.21 -27.23 2.76
CA GLY A 288 3.17 -28.24 2.54
C GLY A 288 1.74 -27.72 2.42
N ALA A 289 1.52 -26.40 2.36
CA ALA A 289 0.19 -25.87 2.08
C ALA A 289 -0.30 -26.24 0.66
N LEU A 290 -1.55 -26.70 0.55
CA LEU A 290 -2.18 -27.05 -0.71
C LEU A 290 -2.89 -25.83 -1.32
N TYR A 291 -2.63 -25.54 -2.60
CA TYR A 291 -3.14 -24.36 -3.28
C TYR A 291 -4.11 -24.70 -4.41
N VAL A 292 -5.28 -24.04 -4.44
CA VAL A 292 -6.26 -24.20 -5.53
C VAL A 292 -6.92 -22.87 -5.90
N LEU A 293 -6.52 -22.31 -7.05
CA LEU A 293 -7.21 -21.15 -7.65
C LEU A 293 -8.50 -21.57 -8.37
N ARG A 294 -9.36 -20.60 -8.67
CA ARG A 294 -10.70 -20.80 -9.25
C ARG A 294 -11.54 -21.78 -8.43
N MET A 295 -11.42 -21.78 -7.11
CA MET A 295 -12.19 -22.67 -6.25
C MET A 295 -13.01 -21.86 -5.23
N PRO A 296 -14.24 -21.46 -5.58
CA PRO A 296 -15.13 -20.77 -4.66
C PRO A 296 -15.59 -21.68 -3.51
N VAL A 297 -15.64 -21.11 -2.30
CA VAL A 297 -16.46 -21.63 -1.19
C VAL A 297 -17.90 -21.22 -1.44
N ILE A 298 -18.83 -22.18 -1.40
CA ILE A 298 -20.25 -21.94 -1.67
C ILE A 298 -21.14 -22.08 -0.44
N ASP A 299 -20.68 -22.75 0.62
CA ASP A 299 -21.45 -22.93 1.86
C ASP A 299 -20.53 -23.19 3.06
N ILE A 300 -21.01 -22.86 4.26
CA ILE A 300 -20.36 -23.21 5.53
C ILE A 300 -20.98 -24.49 6.06
N LEU A 301 -20.14 -25.44 6.48
CA LEU A 301 -20.59 -26.66 7.13
C LEU A 301 -20.61 -26.44 8.64
N THR A 302 -21.71 -26.84 9.27
CA THR A 302 -21.86 -26.78 10.73
C THR A 302 -22.38 -28.08 11.29
N ASP A 303 -21.95 -28.35 12.51
CA ASP A 303 -22.45 -29.46 13.30
C ASP A 303 -23.89 -29.22 13.73
N MET A 304 -24.78 -30.19 13.50
CA MET A 304 -26.21 -30.03 13.75
C MET A 304 -26.56 -29.93 15.25
N GLU A 305 -25.75 -30.51 16.13
CA GLU A 305 -26.03 -30.54 17.57
C GLU A 305 -25.52 -29.28 18.27
N SER A 306 -24.29 -28.87 17.96
CA SER A 306 -23.61 -27.73 18.59
C SER A 306 -23.80 -26.42 17.84
N ASN A 307 -24.30 -26.45 16.60
CA ASN A 307 -24.40 -25.31 15.69
C ASN A 307 -23.04 -24.59 15.48
N LYS A 308 -21.94 -25.34 15.55
CA LYS A 308 -20.57 -24.83 15.39
C LYS A 308 -20.02 -25.11 14.00
N TYR A 309 -19.15 -24.23 13.53
CA TYR A 309 -18.35 -24.43 12.32
C TYR A 309 -17.54 -25.74 12.36
N ILE A 310 -17.56 -26.50 11.26
CA ILE A 310 -16.75 -27.72 11.07
C ILE A 310 -16.03 -27.80 9.72
N GLY A 311 -16.33 -26.89 8.78
CA GLY A 311 -15.78 -26.98 7.43
C GLY A 311 -16.51 -26.10 6.40
N VAL A 312 -16.21 -26.33 5.13
CA VAL A 312 -16.82 -25.60 4.00
C VAL A 312 -17.22 -26.57 2.89
N ARG A 313 -18.23 -26.18 2.11
CA ARG A 313 -18.55 -26.82 0.83
C ARG A 313 -17.98 -25.98 -0.31
N LEU A 314 -17.26 -26.64 -1.20
CA LEU A 314 -16.66 -26.02 -2.38
C LEU A 314 -17.58 -26.09 -3.59
N ALA A 315 -17.32 -25.24 -4.60
CA ALA A 315 -18.04 -25.27 -5.89
C ALA A 315 -17.92 -26.61 -6.63
N SER A 316 -16.89 -27.41 -6.34
CA SER A 316 -16.74 -28.79 -6.82
C SER A 316 -17.76 -29.77 -6.21
N GLY A 317 -18.50 -29.35 -5.18
CA GLY A 317 -19.37 -30.18 -4.37
C GLY A 317 -18.64 -30.91 -3.23
N GLN A 318 -17.31 -30.83 -3.15
CA GLN A 318 -16.54 -31.42 -2.05
C GLN A 318 -16.80 -30.69 -0.73
N GLU A 319 -16.93 -31.48 0.33
CA GLU A 319 -16.94 -31.01 1.71
C GLU A 319 -15.54 -31.16 2.30
N ILE A 320 -14.97 -30.06 2.77
CA ILE A 320 -13.65 -30.01 3.39
C ILE A 320 -13.79 -29.57 4.83
N PHE A 321 -13.18 -30.30 5.75
CA PHE A 321 -13.30 -30.11 7.19
C PHE A 321 -12.10 -29.37 7.76
N SER A 322 -12.37 -28.44 8.68
CA SER A 322 -11.34 -27.71 9.43
C SER A 322 -11.93 -27.13 10.70
N SER A 323 -11.09 -26.93 11.72
CA SER A 323 -11.46 -26.18 12.92
C SER A 323 -11.37 -24.66 12.75
N GLN A 324 -10.66 -24.19 11.72
CA GLN A 324 -10.39 -22.77 11.49
C GLN A 324 -10.60 -22.40 10.01
N LEU A 325 -11.25 -21.25 9.80
CA LEU A 325 -11.50 -20.64 8.50
C LEU A 325 -10.95 -19.21 8.48
N VAL A 326 -10.21 -18.86 7.44
CA VAL A 326 -9.81 -17.48 7.15
C VAL A 326 -10.44 -17.06 5.84
N LEU A 327 -11.10 -15.90 5.81
CA LEU A 327 -11.73 -15.32 4.63
C LEU A 327 -11.05 -14.00 4.28
N ASP A 328 -10.71 -13.84 3.01
CA ASP A 328 -10.41 -12.51 2.47
C ASP A 328 -11.66 -11.63 2.55
N PRO A 329 -11.53 -10.35 2.92
CA PRO A 329 -12.63 -9.40 3.03
C PRO A 329 -13.43 -9.23 1.73
N SER A 330 -12.87 -9.66 0.59
CA SER A 330 -13.55 -9.67 -0.70
C SER A 330 -14.71 -10.65 -0.81
N TYR A 331 -14.76 -11.66 0.05
CA TYR A 331 -15.67 -12.79 -0.12
C TYR A 331 -16.75 -12.83 0.96
N GLU A 332 -17.98 -12.94 0.51
CA GLU A 332 -19.12 -13.26 1.37
C GLU A 332 -19.55 -14.70 1.11
N ILE A 333 -19.64 -15.50 2.16
CA ILE A 333 -20.27 -16.82 2.07
C ILE A 333 -21.78 -16.61 2.24
N PRO A 334 -22.63 -17.08 1.29
CA PRO A 334 -24.07 -16.96 1.40
C PRO A 334 -24.58 -17.49 2.74
N ALA A 335 -25.39 -16.67 3.42
CA ALA A 335 -25.79 -16.88 4.80
C ALA A 335 -26.62 -18.17 4.99
N SER A 336 -26.00 -19.20 5.56
CA SER A 336 -26.72 -20.20 6.35
C SER A 336 -26.49 -20.01 7.85
N LEU A 337 -25.31 -19.54 8.29
CA LEU A 337 -24.98 -19.39 9.72
C LEU A 337 -24.04 -18.22 10.05
N SER A 338 -24.41 -17.00 9.68
CA SER A 338 -23.89 -15.86 10.43
C SER A 338 -24.87 -15.56 11.58
N PRO A 339 -24.48 -15.63 12.86
CA PRO A 339 -25.17 -14.90 13.91
C PRO A 339 -24.93 -13.39 13.68
N ARG A 340 -25.55 -12.87 12.62
CA ARG A 340 -25.58 -11.44 12.26
C ARG A 340 -26.51 -10.64 13.19
N GLU A 341 -27.01 -11.23 14.27
CA GLU A 341 -27.90 -10.53 15.20
C GLU A 341 -27.21 -9.46 16.06
N ASN A 342 -25.88 -9.33 16.05
CA ASN A 342 -25.20 -8.24 16.78
C ASN A 342 -23.91 -7.70 16.12
N ILE A 343 -23.74 -7.80 14.80
CA ILE A 343 -22.82 -6.85 14.16
C ILE A 343 -23.58 -5.53 14.11
N VAL A 344 -23.40 -4.74 15.17
CA VAL A 344 -23.59 -3.30 15.09
C VAL A 344 -22.67 -2.87 13.94
N SER A 345 -23.21 -2.75 12.73
CA SER A 345 -22.62 -1.89 11.72
C SER A 345 -22.54 -0.54 12.41
N SER A 346 -21.38 -0.20 12.97
CA SER A 346 -21.10 1.18 13.34
C SER A 346 -21.45 2.00 12.12
N ASN A 347 -22.46 2.86 12.24
CA ASN A 347 -23.10 3.60 11.13
C ASN A 347 -22.17 4.65 10.48
N LEU A 348 -20.85 4.41 10.46
CA LEU A 348 -19.81 5.24 9.87
C LEU A 348 -19.00 4.34 8.93
N SER A 349 -19.52 4.15 7.71
CA SER A 349 -18.75 3.53 6.63
C SER A 349 -17.51 4.39 6.35
N SER A 350 -16.33 3.79 6.42
CA SER A 350 -15.07 4.43 6.04
C SER A 350 -14.72 4.01 4.62
N TYR A 351 -14.21 4.93 3.81
CA TYR A 351 -13.89 4.69 2.42
C TYR A 351 -12.47 5.15 2.08
N VAL A 352 -11.95 4.64 0.97
CA VAL A 352 -10.76 5.17 0.32
C VAL A 352 -11.10 5.49 -1.11
N ALA A 353 -11.06 6.77 -1.47
CA ALA A 353 -11.11 7.18 -2.87
C ALA A 353 -9.75 6.94 -3.50
N ARG A 354 -9.74 6.29 -4.67
CA ARG A 354 -8.53 5.93 -5.41
C ARG A 354 -8.58 6.50 -6.83
N GLY A 355 -7.40 6.82 -7.34
CA GLY A 355 -7.19 7.26 -8.70
C GLY A 355 -6.07 6.47 -9.37
N VAL A 356 -6.21 6.17 -10.65
CA VAL A 356 -5.14 5.63 -11.49
C VAL A 356 -5.03 6.54 -12.70
N CYS A 357 -3.82 7.00 -13.01
CA CYS A 357 -3.54 7.80 -14.19
C CYS A 357 -2.41 7.17 -14.99
N ILE A 358 -2.52 7.23 -16.31
CA ILE A 358 -1.44 6.87 -17.24
C ILE A 358 -0.96 8.13 -17.94
N THR A 359 0.35 8.37 -17.91
CA THR A 359 0.99 9.54 -18.53
C THR A 359 2.16 9.14 -19.43
N ASN A 360 2.58 10.05 -20.30
CA ASN A 360 3.73 9.90 -21.19
C ASN A 360 5.00 10.63 -20.70
N ARG A 361 4.94 11.23 -19.51
CA ARG A 361 6.03 12.02 -18.93
C ARG A 361 5.96 11.94 -17.41
N SER A 362 7.14 11.92 -16.79
CA SER A 362 7.30 12.01 -15.34
C SER A 362 6.84 13.36 -14.80
N LEU A 363 6.34 13.36 -13.56
CA LEU A 363 6.05 14.54 -12.74
C LEU A 363 7.30 15.38 -12.43
N GLU A 364 8.48 14.74 -12.35
CA GLU A 364 9.76 15.40 -12.13
C GLU A 364 10.80 14.84 -13.13
N LEU A 365 11.54 15.73 -13.78
CA LEU A 365 12.52 15.35 -14.80
C LEU A 365 13.57 14.39 -14.21
N ASN A 366 13.86 13.30 -14.92
CA ASN A 366 14.85 12.27 -14.54
C ASN A 366 14.54 11.44 -13.27
N SER A 367 13.37 11.61 -12.65
CA SER A 367 12.91 10.75 -11.56
C SER A 367 11.97 9.68 -12.12
N ALA A 368 12.20 8.41 -11.78
CA ALA A 368 11.39 7.29 -12.26
C ALA A 368 10.21 7.04 -11.32
N ASN A 369 10.51 6.88 -10.03
CA ASN A 369 9.54 6.57 -8.98
C ASN A 369 9.42 7.74 -8.01
N ILE A 370 8.22 8.32 -7.87
CA ILE A 370 8.01 9.57 -7.12
C ILE A 370 6.84 9.41 -6.16
N LEU A 371 7.07 9.70 -4.88
CA LEU A 371 6.01 9.90 -3.90
C LEU A 371 5.66 11.38 -3.84
N LEU A 372 4.40 11.73 -4.05
CA LEU A 372 3.88 13.08 -3.91
C LEU A 372 2.77 13.11 -2.86
N VAL A 373 2.79 14.15 -2.03
CA VAL A 373 1.73 14.43 -1.06
C VAL A 373 1.09 15.79 -1.35
N PHE A 374 -0.23 15.83 -1.37
CA PHE A 374 -1.04 17.03 -1.27
C PHE A 374 -1.54 17.15 0.17
N PRO A 375 -0.91 18.00 1.00
CA PRO A 375 -1.40 18.25 2.36
C PRO A 375 -2.87 18.69 2.35
N PRO A 376 -3.61 18.49 3.46
CA PRO A 376 -4.90 19.13 3.64
C PRO A 376 -4.85 20.62 3.29
N LYS A 377 -5.93 21.13 2.69
CA LYS A 377 -6.09 22.50 2.19
C LYS A 377 -5.16 22.95 1.06
N SER A 378 -4.28 22.08 0.54
CA SER A 378 -3.34 22.44 -0.52
C SER A 378 -3.97 22.48 -1.92
N LEU A 379 -5.01 21.69 -2.16
CA LEU A 379 -5.79 21.71 -3.41
C LEU A 379 -6.91 22.75 -3.36
N HIS A 380 -7.67 22.76 -2.27
CA HIS A 380 -8.74 23.72 -1.97
C HIS A 380 -9.07 23.70 -0.48
N GLN A 381 -9.73 24.74 0.03
CA GLN A 381 -9.86 25.01 1.47
C GLN A 381 -10.64 23.94 2.25
N GLU A 382 -11.55 23.25 1.57
CA GLU A 382 -12.43 22.21 2.10
C GLU A 382 -11.76 20.82 2.13
N GLN A 383 -10.55 20.68 1.59
CA GLN A 383 -9.79 19.44 1.61
C GLN A 383 -9.32 19.13 3.04
N LEU A 384 -9.96 18.16 3.69
CA LEU A 384 -9.67 17.78 5.09
C LEU A 384 -8.64 16.65 5.22
N THR A 385 -8.33 15.95 4.14
CA THR A 385 -7.41 14.81 4.13
C THR A 385 -6.28 15.03 3.14
N ALA A 386 -5.12 14.43 3.43
CA ALA A 386 -4.02 14.37 2.49
C ALA A 386 -4.43 13.50 1.29
N VAL A 387 -4.05 13.93 0.09
CA VAL A 387 -4.07 13.07 -1.10
C VAL A 387 -2.64 12.63 -1.37
N ARG A 388 -2.40 11.32 -1.45
CA ARG A 388 -1.10 10.77 -1.83
C ARG A 388 -1.13 10.36 -3.29
N ALA A 389 -0.05 10.61 -4.00
CA ALA A 389 0.16 10.16 -5.37
C ALA A 389 1.51 9.44 -5.46
N LEU A 390 1.53 8.27 -6.08
CA LEU A 390 2.73 7.48 -6.34
C LEU A 390 2.87 7.28 -7.84
N GLN A 391 3.83 7.98 -8.43
CA GLN A 391 4.25 7.72 -9.80
C GLN A 391 5.24 6.57 -9.82
N ILE A 392 5.01 5.63 -10.73
CA ILE A 392 5.87 4.50 -11.01
C ILE A 392 6.15 4.41 -12.51
N SER A 393 7.38 4.08 -12.89
CA SER A 393 7.79 3.97 -14.29
C SER A 393 8.01 2.52 -14.74
N ALA A 394 8.38 2.35 -16.01
CA ALA A 394 8.80 1.08 -16.57
C ALA A 394 10.02 0.42 -15.88
N ASN A 395 10.78 1.16 -15.07
CA ASN A 395 11.95 0.64 -14.35
C ASN A 395 11.61 -0.45 -13.32
N VAL A 396 10.34 -0.56 -12.91
CA VAL A 396 9.81 -1.65 -12.08
C VAL A 396 8.93 -2.63 -12.84
N ALA A 397 8.96 -2.60 -14.17
CA ALA A 397 8.25 -3.52 -15.06
C ALA A 397 6.72 -3.54 -14.89
N VAL A 398 6.12 -2.44 -14.44
CA VAL A 398 4.65 -2.29 -14.36
C VAL A 398 4.03 -1.61 -15.58
N CYS A 399 4.82 -1.03 -16.47
CA CYS A 399 4.32 -0.39 -17.69
C CYS A 399 5.41 -0.35 -18.78
N PRO A 400 5.04 -0.10 -20.05
CA PRO A 400 6.01 0.05 -21.14
C PRO A 400 6.92 1.26 -20.97
N SER A 401 8.11 1.21 -21.58
CA SER A 401 9.03 2.35 -21.62
C SER A 401 8.37 3.59 -22.24
N GLY A 402 8.60 4.76 -21.64
CA GLY A 402 7.98 6.02 -22.04
C GLY A 402 6.62 6.30 -21.41
N PHE A 403 6.09 5.36 -20.63
CA PHE A 403 4.86 5.55 -19.85
C PHE A 403 5.14 5.55 -18.35
N PHE A 404 4.18 6.10 -17.62
CA PHE A 404 4.16 6.12 -16.16
C PHE A 404 2.74 5.84 -15.67
N ILE A 405 2.63 5.15 -14.54
CA ILE A 405 1.37 4.98 -13.81
C ILE A 405 1.45 5.85 -12.57
N VAL A 406 0.41 6.66 -12.32
CA VAL A 406 0.26 7.44 -11.08
C VAL A 406 -0.94 6.92 -10.32
N HIS A 407 -0.70 6.30 -9.17
CA HIS A 407 -1.74 5.87 -8.24
C HIS A 407 -2.02 6.98 -7.25
N LEU A 408 -3.27 7.37 -7.05
CA LEU A 408 -3.69 8.35 -6.06
C LEU A 408 -4.60 7.70 -5.01
N SER A 409 -4.52 8.13 -3.76
CA SER A 409 -5.54 7.80 -2.76
C SER A 409 -5.75 8.90 -1.73
N THR A 410 -6.93 8.89 -1.13
CA THR A 410 -7.24 9.65 0.08
C THR A 410 -8.32 8.91 0.89
N PRO A 411 -8.21 8.87 2.23
CA PRO A 411 -9.31 8.39 3.06
C PRO A 411 -10.49 9.38 2.98
N CYS A 412 -11.71 8.86 3.03
CA CYS A 412 -12.93 9.68 3.05
C CYS A 412 -14.08 8.97 3.78
N GLU A 413 -15.07 9.75 4.23
CA GLU A 413 -16.35 9.23 4.75
C GLU A 413 -17.48 9.39 3.74
N ASP A 414 -17.29 10.32 2.80
CA ASP A 414 -18.19 10.58 1.68
C ASP A 414 -17.45 10.22 0.39
N ALA A 415 -18.04 9.28 -0.36
CA ALA A 415 -17.49 8.78 -1.62
C ALA A 415 -17.36 9.89 -2.68
N ALA A 416 -18.32 10.80 -2.77
CA ALA A 416 -18.31 11.90 -3.74
C ALA A 416 -17.22 12.91 -3.40
N LEU A 417 -17.09 13.27 -2.11
CA LEU A 417 -16.04 14.19 -1.65
C LEU A 417 -14.64 13.60 -1.86
N GLY A 418 -14.44 12.31 -1.55
CA GLY A 418 -13.17 11.63 -1.81
C GLY A 418 -12.80 11.65 -3.30
N LYS A 419 -13.75 11.37 -4.19
CA LYS A 419 -13.54 11.47 -5.64
C LYS A 419 -13.24 12.89 -6.10
N GLU A 420 -13.87 13.89 -5.50
CA GLU A 420 -13.57 15.30 -5.78
C GLU A 420 -12.11 15.62 -5.46
N TYR A 421 -11.60 15.20 -4.29
CA TYR A 421 -10.20 15.40 -3.91
C TYR A 421 -9.23 14.73 -4.91
N ILE A 422 -9.53 13.49 -5.31
CA ILE A 422 -8.74 12.77 -6.34
C ILE A 422 -8.75 13.54 -7.67
N THR A 423 -9.92 14.00 -8.11
CA THR A 423 -10.07 14.74 -9.37
C THR A 423 -9.34 16.09 -9.33
N SER A 424 -9.40 16.79 -8.20
CA SER A 424 -8.67 18.04 -7.96
C SER A 424 -7.17 17.83 -8.02
N ALA A 425 -6.66 16.73 -7.43
CA ALA A 425 -5.26 16.35 -7.54
C ALA A 425 -4.86 16.05 -8.99
N MET A 426 -5.67 15.30 -9.75
CA MET A 426 -5.41 15.03 -11.17
C MET A 426 -5.33 16.33 -12.00
N LYS A 427 -6.24 17.29 -11.77
CA LYS A 427 -6.22 18.61 -12.44
C LYS A 427 -5.01 19.46 -12.04
N ALA A 428 -4.56 19.36 -10.79
CA ALA A 428 -3.35 20.02 -10.32
C ALA A 428 -2.11 19.48 -11.05
N LEU A 429 -2.05 18.17 -11.31
CA LEU A 429 -0.90 17.50 -11.91
C LEU A 429 -0.82 17.58 -13.42
N PHE A 430 -1.93 17.41 -14.12
CA PHE A 430 -1.90 17.09 -15.55
C PHE A 430 -2.57 18.14 -16.42
N ASN A 431 -2.13 18.19 -17.68
CA ASN A 431 -2.87 18.87 -18.74
C ASN A 431 -3.97 17.93 -19.26
N SER A 432 -5.23 18.36 -19.17
CA SER A 432 -6.34 17.65 -19.81
C SER A 432 -6.20 17.80 -21.33
N ARG A 433 -6.09 16.70 -22.06
CA ARG A 433 -6.16 16.71 -23.52
C ARG A 433 -7.63 16.65 -23.91
N GLU A 434 -8.24 17.80 -24.22
CA GLU A 434 -9.32 17.79 -25.21
C GLU A 434 -8.64 17.51 -26.55
N LEU A 435 -8.80 16.29 -27.09
CA LEU A 435 -8.37 16.02 -28.45
C LEU A 435 -9.15 16.97 -29.37
N PRO A 436 -8.50 17.84 -30.16
CA PRO A 436 -9.21 18.60 -31.16
C PRO A 436 -9.84 17.60 -32.14
N ALA A 437 -11.16 17.68 -32.30
CA ALA A 437 -11.81 17.07 -33.45
C ALA A 437 -11.19 17.70 -34.71
N GLU A 438 -10.78 16.84 -35.64
CA GLU A 438 -10.34 17.16 -37.01
C GLU A 438 -8.92 17.75 -37.17
N SER A 439 -7.99 16.89 -37.60
CA SER A 439 -7.10 17.15 -38.75
C SER A 439 -6.21 15.93 -39.00
N VAL A 440 -6.82 14.86 -39.52
CA VAL A 440 -6.10 13.90 -40.37
C VAL A 440 -6.35 14.33 -41.81
N GLU A 441 -5.71 15.40 -42.25
CA GLU A 441 -5.55 15.64 -43.69
C GLU A 441 -4.11 16.08 -44.00
N ALA A 442 -3.57 15.39 -45.00
CA ALA A 442 -2.23 15.45 -45.55
C ALA A 442 -1.63 16.85 -45.72
N GLN A 443 -0.30 16.94 -45.59
CA GLN A 443 0.53 17.54 -46.65
C GLN A 443 2.03 17.21 -46.52
N THR A 444 2.53 16.62 -47.60
CA THR A 444 3.94 16.45 -47.98
C THR A 444 4.51 17.72 -48.61
N LYS A 445 5.78 18.06 -48.25
CA LYS A 445 6.76 18.94 -48.95
C LYS A 445 6.42 20.45 -48.99
N GLU A 446 7.32 21.44 -48.91
CA GLU A 446 8.73 21.60 -49.32
C GLU A 446 9.55 22.52 -48.37
N GLU A 447 10.85 22.62 -48.66
CA GLU A 447 11.95 23.26 -47.93
C GLU A 447 11.94 24.80 -47.91
N GLY A 448 12.55 25.35 -46.85
CA GLY A 448 13.44 26.52 -46.93
C GLY A 448 12.85 27.88 -46.54
N GLU A 449 13.00 28.28 -45.28
CA GLU A 449 13.42 29.64 -44.91
C GLU A 449 13.77 29.73 -43.41
N SER A 450 14.92 30.32 -43.12
CA SER A 450 15.45 30.58 -41.78
C SER A 450 14.60 31.60 -41.05
N VAL A 451 14.01 31.20 -39.92
CA VAL A 451 13.40 32.12 -38.94
C VAL A 451 13.90 31.75 -37.55
N GLU A 452 14.23 32.81 -36.83
CA GLU A 452 14.96 32.89 -35.57
C GLU A 452 14.46 31.95 -34.47
N ALA A 453 15.41 31.41 -33.71
CA ALA A 453 15.14 30.58 -32.55
C ALA A 453 14.25 31.33 -31.55
N PRO A 454 13.09 30.79 -31.14
CA PRO A 454 12.39 31.34 -30.01
C PRO A 454 13.19 30.99 -28.76
N THR A 455 13.57 32.05 -28.04
CA THR A 455 14.09 32.01 -26.68
C THR A 455 13.27 31.05 -25.82
N GLN A 456 13.93 30.03 -25.27
CA GLN A 456 13.36 29.11 -24.28
C GLN A 456 13.04 29.90 -23.01
N GLU A 457 11.78 30.30 -22.86
CA GLU A 457 11.17 30.39 -21.53
C GLU A 457 10.82 28.96 -21.12
N GLU A 458 11.64 28.34 -20.29
CA GLU A 458 11.39 27.02 -19.67
C GLU A 458 10.21 27.13 -18.68
N GLY A 459 8.99 27.19 -19.21
CA GLY A 459 7.79 26.89 -18.44
C GLY A 459 7.69 25.37 -18.30
N GLU A 460 7.79 24.84 -17.08
CA GLU A 460 7.52 23.43 -16.80
C GLU A 460 6.12 23.05 -17.29
N THR A 461 6.05 22.39 -18.43
CA THR A 461 4.80 21.92 -19.02
C THR A 461 4.34 20.67 -18.28
N LYS A 462 3.20 20.75 -17.57
CA LYS A 462 2.55 19.62 -16.88
C LYS A 462 2.49 18.38 -17.79
N PRO A 463 2.66 17.16 -17.25
CA PRO A 463 2.54 15.93 -18.04
C PRO A 463 1.17 15.79 -18.70
N THR A 464 1.13 15.13 -19.86
CA THR A 464 -0.12 14.83 -20.55
C THR A 464 -0.79 13.61 -19.92
N LEU A 465 -2.05 13.78 -19.50
CA LEU A 465 -2.88 12.66 -19.07
C LEU A 465 -3.37 11.89 -20.30
N LEU A 466 -3.01 10.61 -20.40
CA LEU A 466 -3.45 9.73 -21.49
C LEU A 466 -4.75 9.01 -21.16
N TRP A 467 -4.90 8.61 -19.90
CA TRP A 467 -6.07 7.89 -19.39
C TRP A 467 -6.12 8.02 -17.88
N SER A 468 -7.31 8.09 -17.30
CA SER A 468 -7.51 7.97 -15.85
C SER A 468 -8.76 7.17 -15.48
N CYS A 469 -8.74 6.66 -14.25
CA CYS A 469 -9.88 6.10 -13.55
C CYS A 469 -9.91 6.60 -12.12
N ALA A 470 -11.09 6.95 -11.60
CA ALA A 470 -11.35 7.22 -10.19
C ALA A 470 -12.43 6.26 -9.70
N PHE A 471 -12.29 5.73 -8.49
CA PHE A 471 -13.22 4.79 -7.88
C PHE A 471 -13.12 4.86 -6.36
N VAL A 472 -14.11 4.33 -5.67
CA VAL A 472 -14.15 4.32 -4.20
C VAL A 472 -14.14 2.89 -3.70
N GLN A 473 -13.33 2.64 -2.67
CA GLN A 473 -13.27 1.36 -1.97
C GLN A 473 -13.90 1.50 -0.60
N GLU A 474 -14.88 0.65 -0.27
CA GLU A 474 -15.42 0.53 1.10
C GLU A 474 -14.40 -0.16 2.01
N LEU A 475 -14.24 0.31 3.25
CA LEU A 475 -13.43 -0.34 4.27
C LEU A 475 -14.30 -1.16 5.24
N ARG A 476 -13.84 -2.37 5.52
CA ARG A 476 -14.41 -3.38 6.41
C ARG A 476 -13.35 -3.76 7.43
N GLU A 477 -13.79 -3.89 8.67
CA GLU A 477 -12.92 -4.27 9.77
C GLU A 477 -12.59 -5.76 9.72
N ALA A 478 -11.36 -6.10 10.13
CA ALA A 478 -11.00 -7.48 10.41
C ALA A 478 -11.82 -7.99 11.61
N SER A 479 -12.18 -9.26 11.59
CA SER A 479 -12.97 -9.86 12.67
C SER A 479 -12.52 -11.28 12.96
N TYR A 480 -12.81 -11.74 14.17
CA TYR A 480 -12.59 -13.11 14.62
C TYR A 480 -13.74 -13.52 15.52
N ASP A 481 -14.42 -14.62 15.16
CA ASP A 481 -15.56 -15.16 15.92
C ASP A 481 -15.23 -16.46 16.68
N GLY A 482 -13.97 -16.89 16.64
CA GLY A 482 -13.47 -18.11 17.28
C GLY A 482 -13.13 -19.24 16.30
N ALA A 483 -13.91 -19.39 15.23
CA ALA A 483 -13.70 -20.44 14.22
C ALA A 483 -13.51 -19.87 12.82
N ALA A 484 -14.03 -18.68 12.56
CA ALA A 484 -13.82 -17.92 11.33
C ALA A 484 -13.15 -16.57 11.63
N SER A 485 -12.23 -16.19 10.74
CA SER A 485 -11.55 -14.90 10.74
C SER A 485 -11.77 -14.21 9.41
N ILE A 486 -12.06 -12.90 9.44
CA ILE A 486 -12.03 -12.05 8.25
C ILE A 486 -10.73 -11.25 8.29
N CYS A 487 -9.92 -11.39 7.23
CA CYS A 487 -8.66 -10.66 7.11
C CYS A 487 -8.87 -9.13 7.03
N PRO A 488 -7.89 -8.32 7.48
CA PRO A 488 -7.92 -6.90 7.21
C PRO A 488 -7.77 -6.66 5.71
N MET A 489 -8.60 -5.76 5.17
CA MET A 489 -8.48 -5.29 3.80
C MET A 489 -7.43 -4.18 3.68
N PRO A 490 -7.00 -3.82 2.45
CA PRO A 490 -6.07 -2.72 2.29
C PRO A 490 -6.71 -1.38 2.71
N ASP A 491 -6.21 -0.83 3.81
CA ASP A 491 -6.54 0.51 4.34
C ASP A 491 -6.03 1.68 3.46
N ALA A 492 -6.12 2.90 3.99
CA ALA A 492 -5.64 4.13 3.33
C ALA A 492 -4.14 4.42 3.57
N ASN A 493 -3.48 3.66 4.46
CA ASN A 493 -2.09 3.91 4.83
C ASN A 493 -1.15 3.65 3.65
N LEU A 494 -0.07 4.44 3.58
CA LEU A 494 0.98 4.24 2.59
C LEU A 494 1.80 2.96 2.85
N ASP A 495 1.99 2.60 4.12
CA ASP A 495 2.80 1.45 4.55
C ASP A 495 1.94 0.23 4.95
N PHE A 496 2.58 -0.81 5.49
CA PHE A 496 1.94 -2.10 5.82
C PHE A 496 1.77 -2.33 7.33
N ARG A 497 2.16 -1.38 8.19
CA ARG A 497 2.25 -1.59 9.65
C ARG A 497 0.91 -2.01 10.26
N ASN A 498 -0.17 -1.32 9.88
CA ASN A 498 -1.51 -1.63 10.39
C ASN A 498 -2.00 -3.02 9.95
N ILE A 499 -1.85 -3.35 8.67
CA ILE A 499 -2.20 -4.67 8.12
C ILE A 499 -1.41 -5.77 8.82
N LEU A 500 -0.10 -5.60 8.98
CA LEU A 500 0.77 -6.59 9.61
C LEU A 500 0.42 -6.79 11.09
N SER A 501 0.22 -5.69 11.83
CA SER A 501 -0.14 -5.75 13.25
C SER A 501 -1.48 -6.46 13.46
N THR A 502 -2.47 -6.19 12.60
CA THR A 502 -3.79 -6.81 12.64
C THR A 502 -3.73 -8.29 12.27
N THR A 503 -2.97 -8.62 11.22
CA THR A 503 -2.74 -10.00 10.79
C THR A 503 -2.05 -10.83 11.87
N ARG A 504 -1.04 -10.27 12.55
CA ARG A 504 -0.37 -10.93 13.69
C ARG A 504 -1.34 -11.21 14.84
N LYS A 505 -2.19 -10.23 15.19
CA LYS A 505 -3.21 -10.41 16.24
C LYS A 505 -4.19 -11.52 15.87
N LEU A 506 -4.65 -11.57 14.61
CA LEU A 506 -5.49 -12.67 14.13
C LEU A 506 -4.80 -14.03 14.29
N PHE A 507 -3.53 -14.15 13.89
CA PHE A 507 -2.77 -15.38 14.05
C PHE A 507 -2.67 -15.82 15.52
N GLN A 508 -2.34 -14.90 16.42
CA GLN A 508 -2.23 -15.17 17.86
C GLN A 508 -3.57 -15.61 18.47
N ASN A 509 -4.69 -15.10 17.97
CA ASN A 509 -6.03 -15.50 18.40
C ASN A 509 -6.40 -16.91 17.90
N MET A 510 -6.01 -17.25 16.67
CA MET A 510 -6.25 -18.58 16.08
C MET A 510 -5.36 -19.66 16.70
N TYR A 511 -4.09 -19.33 16.96
CA TYR A 511 -3.09 -20.26 17.50
C TYR A 511 -2.33 -19.65 18.68
N PRO A 512 -2.95 -19.57 19.87
CA PRO A 512 -2.30 -19.04 21.06
C PRO A 512 -1.04 -19.82 21.42
N GLY A 513 0.08 -19.11 21.58
CA GLY A 513 1.38 -19.70 21.93
C GLY A 513 2.29 -20.03 20.75
N GLU A 514 1.78 -19.98 19.50
CA GLU A 514 2.61 -20.10 18.31
C GLU A 514 3.26 -18.74 17.95
N GLU A 515 4.52 -18.76 17.51
CA GLU A 515 5.21 -17.55 17.05
C GLU A 515 4.80 -17.20 15.60
N PHE A 516 4.50 -15.92 15.35
CA PHE A 516 4.17 -15.45 14.01
C PHE A 516 5.43 -15.33 13.15
N ILE A 517 5.71 -16.38 12.34
CA ILE A 517 6.88 -16.49 11.45
C ILE A 517 8.21 -16.26 12.22
N PRO A 518 8.68 -17.29 12.98
CA PRO A 518 9.88 -17.20 13.80
C PRO A 518 11.15 -16.89 13.01
N GLN A 519 12.19 -16.41 13.71
CA GLN A 519 13.53 -16.28 13.13
C GLN A 519 14.02 -17.67 12.66
N ASN A 520 14.55 -17.76 11.43
CA ASN A 520 14.95 -18.99 10.73
C ASN A 520 13.80 -19.82 10.11
N SER A 521 12.66 -19.20 9.79
CA SER A 521 11.57 -19.90 9.07
C SER A 521 11.92 -20.24 7.61
N ALA A 522 12.85 -19.49 7.01
CA ALA A 522 13.34 -19.74 5.67
C ALA A 522 13.92 -21.17 5.55
N PRO A 523 13.68 -21.87 4.44
CA PRO A 523 14.39 -23.12 4.17
C PRO A 523 15.90 -22.85 4.12
N ASP A 524 16.70 -23.76 4.70
CA ASP A 524 18.15 -23.74 4.50
C ASP A 524 18.39 -23.85 2.98
N ASN A 525 18.91 -22.78 2.38
CA ASN A 525 19.41 -22.87 1.02
C ASN A 525 20.59 -23.85 1.08
N ILE A 526 20.42 -25.02 0.47
CA ILE A 526 21.55 -25.88 0.15
C ILE A 526 22.31 -25.09 -0.93
N ASP A 527 23.35 -24.37 -0.52
CA ASP A 527 24.38 -23.86 -1.42
C ASP A 527 25.07 -25.08 -2.04
N ASP A 528 24.54 -25.60 -3.14
CA ASP A 528 25.19 -26.59 -4.00
C ASP A 528 26.28 -25.96 -4.89
N ASP A 529 26.82 -24.80 -4.49
CA ASP A 529 28.05 -24.20 -5.05
C ASP A 529 29.23 -24.42 -4.08
N ALA A 530 29.39 -25.66 -3.60
CA ALA A 530 30.65 -26.11 -3.05
C ALA A 530 31.61 -26.43 -4.21
N ASP A 531 32.29 -25.38 -4.68
CA ASP A 531 33.69 -25.38 -5.15
C ASP A 531 34.21 -26.78 -5.56
N GLU A 532 33.86 -27.24 -6.77
CA GLU A 532 34.59 -28.34 -7.41
C GLU A 532 36.01 -27.84 -7.66
N GLY A 533 36.88 -28.18 -6.71
CA GLY A 533 38.31 -27.90 -6.76
C GLY A 533 38.89 -28.30 -8.10
N SER A 534 39.53 -27.34 -8.74
CA SER A 534 40.37 -27.57 -9.91
C SER A 534 41.55 -28.47 -9.50
N PRO A 535 41.78 -29.61 -10.18
CA PRO A 535 42.96 -30.41 -9.92
C PRO A 535 44.19 -29.76 -10.58
N GLU A 536 45.27 -29.64 -9.81
CA GLU A 536 46.64 -29.39 -10.30
C GLU A 536 47.13 -30.47 -11.28
#